data_AF-A0A815B6X2-F1
#
_entry.id   AF-A0A815B6X2-F1
#
_cell.length_a   1.000
_cell.length_b   1.000
_cell.length_c   1.000
_cell.angle_alpha   90.00
_cell.angle_beta   90.00
_cell.angle_gamma   90.00
#
_symmetry.space_group_name_H-M   'P 1'
#
loop_
_entity.id
_entity.type
_entity.pdbx_description
1 polymer ?
#
loop_
_entity_poly.entity_id
_entity_poly.type
_entity_poly.pdbx_seq_one_letter_code
_entity_poly.pdbx_strand_id
1 'polypeptide(L)'
;MGSSTSSFSNFDATIQVKDGTTFRISYADLIDHVLLLRKVISHPEMTQQGSELDYFIKDYCKRMAQQEMISKKQQLKLPWQIEWIWHVHRLHPVAYFNDCTKQLQGGNLVDKLAYNLIKNHHKKHHSKTAFTSIKNDLSFVPSIDLIQAVIRQRDFLEKFQKHDLYVRKFKQQDRSYFEQLVQNYVSFLKLARKNEMIVPTFEIDIMWHSHMRRPAHYHIVSKALCGFILDHDDAIEENILSNNYEKTAERWKQTYNTDYGRNIDRKNIEASQYVSSCAMVFVPIFLAGSIVHSSCAAVGGGCDSICGGGGGGGGCSGGGGGGCGGGGDGGGVGGGCGGGGGCGGGGGCGGGGGCGGGGC
;
A
#
# COMPACT_ATOMS: atom_id res chain seq x y z
N MET A 1 -40.17 -1.73 8.40
CA MET A 1 -39.54 -0.46 8.81
C MET A 1 -38.07 -0.55 8.44
N GLY A 2 -37.57 0.47 7.72
CA GLY A 2 -36.48 0.36 6.76
C GLY A 2 -35.11 -0.07 7.30
N SER A 3 -34.48 -1.00 6.58
CA SER A 3 -33.06 -1.32 6.70
C SER A 3 -32.27 -0.18 6.06
N SER A 4 -31.74 0.73 6.87
CA SER A 4 -30.77 1.72 6.41
C SER A 4 -29.42 1.03 6.17
N THR A 5 -29.22 0.55 4.95
CA THR A 5 -27.86 0.34 4.46
C THR A 5 -27.17 1.70 4.44
N SER A 6 -26.29 1.98 5.40
CA SER A 6 -25.43 3.16 5.34
C SER A 6 -24.55 3.03 4.10
N SER A 7 -24.97 3.61 2.97
CA SER A 7 -24.13 3.70 1.79
C SER A 7 -23.03 4.69 2.14
N PHE A 8 -21.84 4.17 2.46
CA PHE A 8 -20.66 5.02 2.55
C PHE A 8 -20.50 5.75 1.23
N SER A 9 -20.09 7.01 1.31
CA SER A 9 -19.59 7.74 0.15
C SER A 9 -18.52 6.89 -0.53
N ASN A 10 -18.76 6.44 -1.75
CA ASN A 10 -17.80 5.66 -2.51
C ASN A 10 -17.27 6.53 -3.65
N PHE A 11 -16.03 6.97 -3.51
CA PHE A 11 -15.29 7.66 -4.55
C PHE A 11 -13.88 7.09 -4.60
N ASP A 12 -13.25 7.20 -5.76
CA ASP A 12 -11.91 6.69 -5.98
C ASP A 12 -10.98 7.82 -6.37
N ALA A 13 -9.76 7.75 -5.85
CA ALA A 13 -8.65 8.57 -6.32
C ALA A 13 -8.02 7.87 -7.52
N THR A 14 -7.81 8.64 -8.58
CA THR A 14 -7.31 8.11 -9.86
C THR A 14 -5.82 8.42 -10.01
N ILE A 15 -5.05 7.38 -10.30
CA ILE A 15 -3.61 7.46 -10.53
C ILE A 15 -3.37 7.12 -12.00
N GLN A 16 -2.90 8.08 -12.79
CA GLN A 16 -2.66 7.88 -14.22
C GLN A 16 -1.16 7.89 -14.51
N VAL A 17 -0.57 6.76 -14.90
CA VAL A 17 0.84 6.68 -15.31
C VAL A 17 1.08 7.24 -16.72
N LYS A 18 2.35 7.52 -17.07
CA LYS A 18 2.68 8.26 -18.30
C LYS A 18 2.25 7.54 -19.58
N ASP A 19 2.21 6.21 -19.56
CA ASP A 19 1.71 5.39 -20.67
C ASP A 19 0.17 5.45 -20.84
N GLY A 20 -0.52 6.24 -20.02
CA GLY A 20 -1.98 6.39 -20.03
C GLY A 20 -2.71 5.40 -19.15
N THR A 21 -2.04 4.36 -18.63
CA THR A 21 -2.65 3.38 -17.73
C THR A 21 -3.16 4.06 -16.47
N THR A 22 -4.35 3.67 -16.04
CA THR A 22 -5.05 4.29 -14.93
C THR A 22 -5.37 3.27 -13.85
N PHE A 23 -4.98 3.59 -12.62
CA PHE A 23 -5.24 2.82 -11.41
C PHE A 23 -6.17 3.58 -10.47
N ARG A 24 -6.89 2.85 -9.61
CA ARG A 24 -7.87 3.43 -8.69
C ARG A 24 -7.65 2.93 -7.27
N ILE A 25 -7.44 3.86 -6.34
CA ILE A 25 -7.48 3.58 -4.91
C ILE A 25 -8.84 4.01 -4.40
N SER A 26 -9.56 3.07 -3.76
CA SER A 26 -10.93 3.31 -3.35
C SER A 26 -11.00 3.86 -1.94
N TYR A 27 -11.87 4.85 -1.73
CA TYR A 27 -12.11 5.38 -0.40
C TYR A 27 -12.74 4.31 0.53
N ALA A 28 -13.51 3.37 -0.04
CA ALA A 28 -14.05 2.25 0.70
C ALA A 28 -12.96 1.33 1.30
N ASP A 29 -11.81 1.18 0.63
CA ASP A 29 -10.67 0.40 1.17
C ASP A 29 -10.13 1.04 2.45
N LEU A 30 -9.95 2.37 2.44
CA LEU A 30 -9.46 3.13 3.58
C LEU A 30 -10.46 3.07 4.75
N ILE A 31 -11.76 3.27 4.48
CA ILE A 31 -12.79 3.19 5.52
C ILE A 31 -12.80 1.80 6.14
N ASP A 32 -12.85 0.74 5.33
CA ASP A 32 -12.87 -0.63 5.83
C ASP A 32 -11.58 -0.93 6.61
N HIS A 33 -10.43 -0.46 6.16
CA HIS A 33 -9.19 -0.61 6.92
C HIS A 33 -9.25 0.10 8.28
N VAL A 34 -9.65 1.37 8.32
CA VAL A 34 -9.79 2.11 9.58
C VAL A 34 -10.76 1.43 10.54
N LEU A 35 -11.90 0.93 10.05
CA LEU A 35 -12.86 0.23 10.90
C LEU A 35 -12.28 -1.06 11.49
N LEU A 36 -11.40 -1.75 10.76
CA LEU A 36 -10.68 -2.92 11.27
C LEU A 36 -9.74 -2.50 12.39
N LEU A 37 -8.93 -1.46 12.19
CA LEU A 37 -7.98 -0.97 13.20
C LEU A 37 -8.70 -0.54 14.49
N ARG A 38 -9.84 0.18 14.39
CA ARG A 38 -10.68 0.52 15.55
C ARG A 38 -11.17 -0.72 16.30
N LYS A 39 -11.53 -1.76 15.55
CA LYS A 39 -11.96 -3.03 16.15
C LYS A 39 -10.79 -3.67 16.90
N VAL A 40 -9.61 -3.73 16.30
CA VAL A 40 -8.40 -4.31 16.93
C VAL A 40 -8.00 -3.56 18.19
N ILE A 41 -8.02 -2.22 18.17
CA ILE A 41 -7.72 -1.38 19.36
C ILE A 41 -8.65 -1.70 20.53
N SER A 42 -9.91 -2.06 20.28
CA SER A 42 -10.85 -2.42 21.35
C SER A 42 -10.71 -3.86 21.87
N HIS A 43 -9.79 -4.66 21.31
CA HIS A 43 -9.62 -6.09 21.56
C HIS A 43 -8.11 -6.44 21.65
N PRO A 44 -7.42 -6.00 22.73
CA PRO A 44 -5.97 -6.18 22.91
C PRO A 44 -5.52 -7.64 22.93
N GLU A 45 -6.42 -8.59 23.17
CA GLU A 45 -6.16 -10.03 23.04
C GLU A 45 -5.69 -10.44 21.62
N MET A 46 -6.03 -9.65 20.60
CA MET A 46 -5.60 -9.86 19.22
C MET A 46 -4.29 -9.16 18.85
N THR A 47 -3.62 -8.51 19.82
CA THR A 47 -2.33 -7.81 19.63
C THR A 47 -1.23 -8.26 20.59
N GLN A 48 -1.49 -9.30 21.37
CA GLN A 48 -0.53 -9.91 22.30
C GLN A 48 -0.46 -11.42 22.09
N GLN A 49 0.69 -12.01 22.40
CA GLN A 49 0.84 -13.46 22.33
C GLN A 49 -0.10 -14.14 23.34
N GLY A 50 -0.86 -15.13 22.87
CA GLY A 50 -1.81 -15.85 23.70
C GLY A 50 -2.62 -16.86 22.88
N SER A 51 -3.33 -17.74 23.60
CA SER A 51 -4.08 -18.85 22.97
C SER A 51 -5.13 -18.40 21.97
N GLU A 52 -5.70 -17.20 22.14
CA GLU A 52 -6.69 -16.65 21.22
C GLU A 52 -6.06 -16.24 19.88
N LEU A 53 -4.94 -15.51 19.94
CA LEU A 53 -4.17 -15.17 18.75
C LEU A 53 -3.70 -16.44 18.01
N ASP A 54 -3.16 -17.41 18.74
CA ASP A 54 -2.71 -18.70 18.19
C ASP A 54 -3.84 -19.45 17.49
N TYR A 55 -5.04 -19.45 18.08
CA TYR A 55 -6.21 -20.09 17.51
C TYR A 55 -6.60 -19.45 16.17
N PHE A 56 -6.68 -18.11 16.12
CA PHE A 56 -7.06 -17.41 14.90
C PHE A 56 -6.00 -17.47 13.81
N ILE A 57 -4.71 -17.53 14.16
CA ILE A 57 -3.64 -17.83 13.20
C ILE A 57 -3.83 -19.22 12.59
N LYS A 58 -4.10 -20.25 13.42
CA LYS A 58 -4.37 -21.61 12.92
C LYS A 58 -5.61 -21.69 12.03
N ASP A 59 -6.71 -21.02 12.40
CA ASP A 59 -7.92 -20.95 11.58
C ASP A 59 -7.67 -20.17 10.26
N TYR A 60 -6.88 -19.10 10.30
CA TYR A 60 -6.46 -18.37 9.10
C TYR A 60 -5.69 -19.28 8.12
N CYS A 61 -4.66 -19.97 8.59
CA CYS A 61 -3.87 -20.89 7.77
C CYS A 61 -4.73 -22.01 7.18
N LYS A 62 -5.63 -22.59 7.97
CA LYS A 62 -6.58 -23.61 7.50
C LYS A 62 -7.47 -23.08 6.38
N ARG A 63 -8.03 -21.87 6.53
CA ARG A 63 -8.89 -21.23 5.53
C ARG A 63 -8.16 -20.92 4.23
N MET A 64 -6.90 -20.49 4.33
CA MET A 64 -6.04 -20.28 3.16
C MET A 64 -5.80 -21.59 2.41
N ALA A 65 -5.43 -22.66 3.11
CA ALA A 65 -5.20 -23.98 2.52
C ALA A 65 -6.46 -24.55 1.84
N GLN A 66 -7.64 -24.29 2.42
CA GLN A 66 -8.94 -24.72 1.91
C GLN A 66 -9.54 -23.77 0.86
N GLN A 67 -8.83 -22.71 0.47
CA GLN A 67 -9.32 -21.69 -0.48
C GLN A 67 -10.65 -21.03 -0.08
N GLU A 68 -10.88 -20.90 1.24
CA GLU A 68 -12.11 -20.33 1.82
C GLU A 68 -12.10 -18.80 1.92
N MET A 69 -11.22 -18.12 1.19
CA MET A 69 -11.02 -16.65 1.28
C MET A 69 -10.96 -15.96 -0.08
N ILE A 70 -11.12 -16.69 -1.18
CA ILE A 70 -10.91 -16.17 -2.55
C ILE A 70 -12.08 -15.31 -3.03
N SER A 71 -13.31 -15.75 -2.80
CA SER A 71 -14.50 -15.07 -3.30
C SER A 71 -15.04 -14.03 -2.32
N LYS A 72 -15.71 -13.00 -2.86
CA LYS A 72 -16.44 -12.01 -2.05
C LYS A 72 -17.42 -12.65 -1.05
N LYS A 73 -18.15 -13.69 -1.48
CA LYS A 73 -19.13 -14.42 -0.63
C LYS A 73 -18.46 -15.11 0.56
N GLN A 74 -17.27 -15.67 0.35
CA GLN A 74 -16.46 -16.27 1.42
C GLN A 74 -15.94 -15.19 2.38
N GLN A 75 -15.33 -14.12 1.85
CA GLN A 75 -14.78 -13.04 2.65
C GLN A 75 -15.83 -12.33 3.53
N LEU A 76 -17.07 -12.22 3.04
CA LEU A 76 -18.19 -11.67 3.82
C LEU A 76 -18.58 -12.49 5.06
N LYS A 77 -18.15 -13.75 5.15
CA LYS A 77 -18.43 -14.64 6.29
C LYS A 77 -17.28 -14.71 7.28
N LEU A 78 -16.15 -14.06 7.00
CA LEU A 78 -14.98 -14.14 7.84
C LEU A 78 -15.21 -13.42 9.18
N PRO A 79 -14.80 -14.03 10.30
CA PRO A 79 -14.64 -13.31 11.54
C PRO A 79 -13.65 -12.15 11.35
N TRP A 80 -13.87 -11.04 12.05
CA TRP A 80 -12.97 -9.89 11.94
C TRP A 80 -11.55 -10.21 12.43
N GLN A 81 -11.40 -11.17 13.36
CA GLN A 81 -10.10 -11.65 13.82
C GLN A 81 -9.30 -12.30 12.66
N ILE A 82 -9.95 -13.08 11.79
CA ILE A 82 -9.30 -13.65 10.61
C ILE A 82 -8.93 -12.55 9.61
N GLU A 83 -9.78 -11.54 9.45
CA GLU A 83 -9.45 -10.37 8.62
C GLU A 83 -8.23 -9.62 9.18
N TRP A 84 -8.07 -9.53 10.50
CA TRP A 84 -6.91 -8.92 11.14
C TRP A 84 -5.62 -9.71 10.85
N ILE A 85 -5.60 -11.03 11.10
CA ILE A 85 -4.42 -11.86 10.79
C ILE A 85 -4.07 -11.80 9.31
N TRP A 86 -5.09 -11.86 8.44
CA TRP A 86 -4.90 -11.75 7.01
C TRP A 86 -4.39 -10.37 6.58
N HIS A 87 -4.82 -9.30 7.24
CA HIS A 87 -4.28 -7.96 7.01
C HIS A 87 -2.79 -7.90 7.37
N VAL A 88 -2.39 -8.37 8.55
CA VAL A 88 -0.98 -8.38 8.97
C VAL A 88 -0.11 -9.18 8.01
N HIS A 89 -0.57 -10.34 7.54
CA HIS A 89 0.18 -11.10 6.54
C HIS A 89 0.37 -10.31 5.22
N ARG A 90 -0.63 -9.57 4.77
CA ARG A 90 -0.54 -8.75 3.55
C ARG A 90 0.33 -7.50 3.70
N LEU A 91 0.64 -7.07 4.93
CA LEU A 91 1.64 -6.03 5.17
C LEU A 91 3.05 -6.50 4.79
N HIS A 92 3.26 -7.76 4.45
CA HIS A 92 4.54 -8.27 3.95
C HIS A 92 4.38 -8.67 2.47
N PRO A 93 4.28 -7.70 1.53
CA PRO A 93 3.82 -7.94 0.17
C PRO A 93 4.70 -8.90 -0.64
N VAL A 94 6.00 -8.98 -0.34
CA VAL A 94 6.92 -9.95 -0.99
C VAL A 94 6.73 -11.35 -0.40
N ALA A 95 6.67 -11.48 0.93
CA ALA A 95 6.45 -12.74 1.61
C ALA A 95 5.08 -13.35 1.25
N TYR A 96 4.02 -12.53 1.34
CA TYR A 96 2.65 -12.92 1.00
C TYR A 96 2.54 -13.41 -0.45
N PHE A 97 3.24 -12.77 -1.38
CA PHE A 97 3.30 -13.23 -2.77
C PHE A 97 3.95 -14.59 -2.92
N ASN A 98 5.10 -14.80 -2.27
CA ASN A 98 5.77 -16.09 -2.29
C ASN A 98 4.91 -17.19 -1.66
N ASP A 99 4.22 -16.88 -0.56
CA ASP A 99 3.38 -17.85 0.15
C ASP A 99 2.15 -18.23 -0.69
N CYS A 100 1.45 -17.25 -1.28
CA CYS A 100 0.32 -17.53 -2.15
C CYS A 100 0.72 -18.30 -3.41
N THR A 101 1.78 -17.86 -4.09
CA THR A 101 2.20 -18.46 -5.38
C THR A 101 2.70 -19.89 -5.24
N LYS A 102 3.38 -20.21 -4.14
CA LYS A 102 3.94 -21.54 -3.90
C LYS A 102 2.94 -22.53 -3.32
N GLN A 103 1.96 -22.06 -2.53
CA GLN A 103 1.14 -22.94 -1.70
C GLN A 103 -0.33 -23.02 -2.14
N LEU A 104 -0.86 -22.02 -2.86
CA LEU A 104 -2.25 -22.02 -3.30
C LEU A 104 -2.39 -22.64 -4.69
N GLN A 105 -3.45 -23.43 -4.87
CA GLN A 105 -3.80 -23.93 -6.21
C GLN A 105 -4.04 -22.75 -7.18
N GLY A 106 -3.31 -22.76 -8.28
CA GLY A 106 -3.34 -21.70 -9.29
C GLY A 106 -2.34 -20.56 -9.05
N GLY A 107 -1.63 -20.54 -7.91
CA GLY A 107 -0.56 -19.59 -7.63
C GLY A 107 -0.98 -18.12 -7.59
N ASN A 108 -2.27 -17.85 -7.38
CA ASN A 108 -2.82 -16.49 -7.40
C ASN A 108 -2.80 -15.84 -6.01
N LEU A 109 -2.56 -14.53 -5.99
CA LEU A 109 -2.75 -13.71 -4.80
C LEU A 109 -4.24 -13.66 -4.41
N VAL A 110 -4.50 -13.69 -3.10
CA VAL A 110 -5.86 -13.47 -2.58
C VAL A 110 -6.03 -12.00 -2.23
N ASP A 111 -6.87 -11.29 -2.98
CA ASP A 111 -7.20 -9.87 -2.79
C ASP A 111 -8.41 -9.67 -1.87
N LYS A 112 -8.45 -8.52 -1.17
CA LYS A 112 -9.69 -8.07 -0.49
C LYS A 112 -10.71 -7.61 -1.52
N LEU A 113 -11.88 -8.25 -1.53
CA LEU A 113 -13.00 -7.95 -2.45
C LEU A 113 -14.27 -7.48 -1.72
N ALA A 114 -14.37 -7.71 -0.41
CA ALA A 114 -15.58 -7.49 0.37
C ALA A 114 -15.40 -6.43 1.47
N TYR A 115 -16.22 -5.37 1.46
CA TYR A 115 -16.28 -4.35 2.52
C TYR A 115 -17.51 -4.62 3.38
N ASN A 116 -17.36 -5.01 4.65
CA ASN A 116 -18.52 -5.25 5.53
C ASN A 116 -18.20 -5.45 7.02
N LEU A 117 -17.20 -4.75 7.56
CA LEU A 117 -16.86 -4.89 8.99
C LEU A 117 -18.02 -4.56 9.95
N ILE A 118 -18.98 -3.73 9.53
CA ILE A 118 -20.13 -3.31 10.35
C ILE A 118 -21.13 -4.46 10.58
N LYS A 119 -21.14 -5.49 9.72
CA LYS A 119 -22.05 -6.64 9.85
C LYS A 119 -21.35 -7.91 10.35
N ASN A 120 -20.03 -7.88 10.55
CA ASN A 120 -19.28 -9.08 10.89
C ASN A 120 -19.57 -9.52 12.34
N HIS A 121 -20.03 -10.77 12.46
CA HIS A 121 -20.33 -11.40 13.73
C HIS A 121 -19.06 -11.51 14.58
N HIS A 122 -19.11 -10.98 15.81
CA HIS A 122 -18.15 -11.38 16.83
C HIS A 122 -18.38 -12.86 17.15
N LYS A 123 -17.50 -13.75 16.68
CA LYS A 123 -17.50 -15.13 17.20
C LYS A 123 -16.82 -15.10 18.56
N LYS A 124 -17.60 -15.24 19.64
CA LYS A 124 -17.04 -15.57 20.95
C LYS A 124 -16.36 -16.93 20.84
N HIS A 125 -15.09 -17.00 21.23
CA HIS A 125 -14.40 -18.27 21.39
C HIS A 125 -15.04 -19.03 22.55
N HIS A 126 -15.92 -19.99 22.24
CA HIS A 126 -16.30 -21.00 23.22
C HIS A 126 -15.24 -22.10 23.15
N SER A 127 -14.52 -22.25 24.27
CA SER A 127 -13.44 -23.23 24.53
C SER A 127 -13.86 -24.72 24.40
N LYS A 128 -14.90 -25.04 23.64
CA LYS A 128 -15.48 -26.40 23.52
C LYS A 128 -15.54 -26.95 22.10
N THR A 129 -14.74 -26.43 21.17
CA THR A 129 -14.60 -27.11 19.88
C THR A 129 -13.26 -27.82 19.87
N ALA A 130 -13.27 -29.10 20.23
CA ALA A 130 -12.19 -30.01 19.87
C ALA A 130 -11.91 -29.80 18.38
N PHE A 131 -10.68 -29.41 18.05
CA PHE A 131 -10.19 -29.48 16.68
C PHE A 131 -10.28 -30.96 16.32
N THR A 132 -11.39 -31.36 15.68
CA THR A 132 -11.47 -32.69 15.10
C THR A 132 -10.26 -32.78 14.18
N SER A 133 -9.43 -33.80 14.44
CA SER A 133 -8.30 -34.15 13.60
C SER A 133 -8.84 -34.49 12.22
N ILE A 134 -9.01 -33.47 11.39
CA ILE A 134 -9.35 -33.63 9.99
C ILE A 134 -8.02 -33.99 9.35
N LYS A 135 -7.84 -35.29 9.11
CA LYS A 135 -6.87 -35.81 8.17
C LYS A 135 -7.05 -35.05 6.84
N ASN A 136 -6.13 -34.14 6.55
CA ASN A 136 -5.67 -33.78 5.21
C ASN A 136 -4.47 -32.83 5.35
N ASP A 137 -3.34 -33.26 4.81
CA ASP A 137 -2.00 -32.63 4.76
C ASP A 137 -1.91 -31.27 4.05
N LEU A 138 -3.00 -30.52 3.95
CA LEU A 138 -2.98 -29.18 3.35
C LEU A 138 -2.72 -28.15 4.43
N SER A 139 -1.43 -27.90 4.70
CA SER A 139 -0.98 -26.80 5.56
C SER A 139 -0.54 -25.62 4.71
N PHE A 140 -1.27 -24.51 4.80
CA PHE A 140 -0.72 -23.20 4.41
C PHE A 140 0.16 -22.71 5.56
N VAL A 141 1.43 -22.45 5.28
CA VAL A 141 2.42 -22.03 6.27
C VAL A 141 2.98 -20.67 5.84
N PRO A 142 2.60 -19.57 6.51
CA PRO A 142 3.21 -18.27 6.28
C PRO A 142 4.72 -18.32 6.48
N SER A 143 5.46 -17.67 5.60
CA SER A 143 6.93 -17.57 5.69
C SER A 143 7.41 -16.59 6.76
N ILE A 144 6.49 -15.77 7.30
CA ILE A 144 6.73 -14.83 8.39
C ILE A 144 6.20 -15.37 9.72
N ASP A 145 6.80 -14.91 10.82
CA ASP A 145 6.22 -15.10 12.16
C ASP A 145 5.02 -14.15 12.34
N LEU A 146 3.81 -14.68 12.15
CA LEU A 146 2.58 -13.91 12.29
C LEU A 146 2.34 -13.39 13.72
N ILE A 147 2.85 -14.08 14.75
CA ILE A 147 2.69 -13.60 16.13
C ILE A 147 3.53 -12.35 16.31
N GLN A 148 4.81 -12.40 15.91
CA GLN A 148 5.69 -11.25 16.02
C GLN A 148 5.24 -10.11 15.11
N ALA A 149 4.77 -10.41 13.88
CA ALA A 149 4.21 -9.41 12.99
C ALA A 149 3.00 -8.69 13.61
N VAL A 150 2.08 -9.43 14.25
CA VAL A 150 0.94 -8.83 14.97
C VAL A 150 1.40 -7.93 16.12
N ILE A 151 2.41 -8.35 16.89
CA ILE A 151 2.94 -7.58 18.02
C ILE A 151 3.58 -6.27 17.53
N ARG A 152 4.33 -6.29 16.42
CA ARG A 152 4.96 -5.09 15.85
C ARG A 152 3.95 -4.03 15.40
N GLN A 153 2.73 -4.43 15.08
CA GLN A 153 1.66 -3.48 14.72
C GLN A 153 1.13 -2.66 15.92
N ARG A 154 1.52 -2.98 17.16
CA ARG A 154 1.04 -2.24 18.34
C ARG A 154 1.40 -0.75 18.30
N ASP A 155 2.64 -0.42 17.95
CA ASP A 155 3.08 0.97 17.89
C ASP A 155 2.31 1.77 16.83
N PHE A 156 2.01 1.13 15.69
CA PHE A 156 1.16 1.71 14.66
C PHE A 156 -0.27 1.94 15.18
N LEU A 157 -0.85 0.98 15.89
CA LEU A 157 -2.19 1.10 16.48
C LEU A 157 -2.26 2.21 17.55
N GLU A 158 -1.22 2.37 18.37
CA GLU A 158 -1.13 3.46 19.35
C GLU A 158 -1.03 4.84 18.69
N LYS A 159 -0.21 4.96 17.64
CA LYS A 159 -0.14 6.18 16.80
C LYS A 159 -1.50 6.46 16.14
N PHE A 160 -2.15 5.43 15.62
CA PHE A 160 -3.47 5.55 15.01
C PHE A 160 -4.52 6.03 16.00
N GLN A 161 -4.56 5.48 17.22
CA GLN A 161 -5.51 5.88 18.26
C GLN A 161 -5.42 7.39 18.62
N LYS A 162 -4.23 7.99 18.46
CA LYS A 162 -3.96 9.41 18.70
C LYS A 162 -4.22 10.29 17.48
N HIS A 163 -4.47 9.71 16.31
CA HIS A 163 -4.66 10.43 15.04
C HIS A 163 -6.14 10.76 14.77
N ASP A 164 -6.42 11.87 14.09
CA ASP A 164 -7.79 12.32 13.78
C ASP A 164 -8.62 11.30 12.97
N LEU A 165 -7.94 10.44 12.20
CA LEU A 165 -8.56 9.33 11.47
C LEU A 165 -9.25 8.32 12.40
N TYR A 166 -8.82 8.19 13.66
CA TYR A 166 -9.41 7.26 14.62
C TYR A 166 -10.83 7.63 15.03
N VAL A 167 -11.18 8.92 15.08
CA VAL A 167 -12.53 9.38 15.46
C VAL A 167 -13.36 9.86 14.26
N ARG A 168 -12.75 9.98 13.07
CA ARG A 168 -13.40 10.49 11.86
C ARG A 168 -14.64 9.66 11.47
N LYS A 169 -15.74 10.34 11.13
CA LYS A 169 -17.02 9.72 10.78
C LYS A 169 -17.19 9.44 9.27
N PHE A 170 -16.13 9.55 8.48
CA PHE A 170 -16.04 9.31 7.03
C PHE A 170 -17.27 9.73 6.23
N LYS A 171 -17.32 11.01 5.86
CA LYS A 171 -18.43 11.64 5.11
C LYS A 171 -18.01 11.97 3.67
N GLN A 172 -18.98 12.34 2.83
CA GLN A 172 -18.72 12.79 1.45
C GLN A 172 -17.76 13.99 1.37
N GLN A 173 -17.75 14.86 2.38
CA GLN A 173 -16.85 16.02 2.43
C GLN A 173 -15.36 15.64 2.58
N ASP A 174 -15.05 14.39 2.88
CA ASP A 174 -13.68 13.91 3.06
C ASP A 174 -12.95 13.62 1.74
N ARG A 175 -13.59 13.88 0.59
CA ARG A 175 -13.03 13.59 -0.72
C ARG A 175 -11.68 14.25 -0.96
N SER A 176 -11.57 15.56 -0.74
CA SER A 176 -10.32 16.29 -0.94
C SER A 176 -9.21 15.81 -0.01
N TYR A 177 -9.56 15.48 1.23
CA TYR A 177 -8.62 14.93 2.20
C TYR A 177 -8.13 13.53 1.77
N PHE A 178 -9.01 12.66 1.31
CA PHE A 178 -8.63 11.35 0.78
C PHE A 178 -7.75 11.46 -0.48
N GLU A 179 -8.09 12.35 -1.39
CA GLU A 179 -7.30 12.61 -2.60
C GLU A 179 -5.89 13.12 -2.24
N GLN A 180 -5.78 13.98 -1.22
CA GLN A 180 -4.49 14.41 -0.65
C GLN A 180 -3.70 13.25 -0.05
N LEU A 181 -4.34 12.39 0.77
CA LEU A 181 -3.70 11.21 1.34
C LEU A 181 -3.14 10.28 0.24
N VAL A 182 -3.92 10.04 -0.82
CA VAL A 182 -3.49 9.25 -1.97
C VAL A 182 -2.36 9.94 -2.74
N GLN A 183 -2.42 11.25 -2.95
CA GLN A 183 -1.36 12.00 -3.62
C GLN A 183 -0.03 11.91 -2.86
N ASN A 184 -0.07 12.06 -1.54
CA ASN A 184 1.12 11.95 -0.71
C ASN A 184 1.70 10.52 -0.73
N TYR A 185 0.83 9.52 -0.64
CA TYR A 185 1.21 8.12 -0.74
C TYR A 185 1.86 7.77 -2.09
N VAL A 186 1.25 8.18 -3.20
CA VAL A 186 1.80 7.95 -4.55
C VAL A 186 3.13 8.67 -4.72
N SER A 187 3.25 9.89 -4.21
CA SER A 187 4.49 10.66 -4.24
C SER A 187 5.59 9.98 -3.43
N PHE A 188 5.25 9.44 -2.25
CA PHE A 188 6.16 8.63 -1.46
C PHE A 188 6.67 7.39 -2.21
N LEU A 189 5.80 6.63 -2.88
CA LEU A 189 6.24 5.46 -3.64
C LEU A 189 7.25 5.82 -4.73
N LYS A 190 7.13 6.99 -5.37
CA LYS A 190 8.08 7.45 -6.39
C LYS A 190 9.45 7.83 -5.84
N LEU A 191 9.58 8.05 -4.53
CA LEU A 191 10.87 8.30 -3.89
C LEU A 191 11.70 7.02 -3.74
N ALA A 192 11.07 5.85 -3.87
CA ALA A 192 11.72 4.56 -3.68
C ALA A 192 12.81 4.33 -4.74
N ARG A 193 13.97 3.85 -4.28
CA ARG A 193 15.09 3.42 -5.11
C ARG A 193 15.52 2.03 -4.65
N LYS A 194 16.07 1.24 -5.57
CA LYS A 194 16.58 -0.09 -5.23
C LYS A 194 17.64 0.01 -4.14
N ASN A 195 17.56 -0.86 -3.13
CA ASN A 195 18.50 -0.96 -2.01
C ASN A 195 18.58 0.30 -1.13
N GLU A 196 17.57 1.17 -1.17
CA GLU A 196 17.48 2.34 -0.29
C GLU A 196 16.18 2.30 0.52
N MET A 197 16.28 2.61 1.80
CA MET A 197 15.14 2.68 2.70
C MET A 197 14.44 4.04 2.58
N ILE A 198 13.11 4.02 2.54
CA ILE A 198 12.27 5.19 2.71
C ILE A 198 11.30 4.96 3.87
N VAL A 199 11.10 5.97 4.71
CA VAL A 199 10.29 5.85 5.94
C VAL A 199 9.05 6.71 5.80
N PRO A 200 7.83 6.13 5.81
CA PRO A 200 6.60 6.88 5.60
C PRO A 200 6.24 7.77 6.80
N THR A 201 5.53 8.87 6.55
CA THR A 201 4.75 9.52 7.63
C THR A 201 3.55 8.64 7.99
N PHE A 202 2.93 8.88 9.16
CA PHE A 202 1.76 8.10 9.59
C PHE A 202 0.62 8.05 8.55
N GLU A 203 0.30 9.19 7.94
CA GLU A 203 -0.75 9.30 6.92
C GLU A 203 -0.40 8.55 5.62
N ILE A 204 0.88 8.54 5.23
CA ILE A 204 1.37 7.76 4.11
C ILE A 204 1.29 6.26 4.43
N ASP A 205 1.69 5.87 5.64
CA ASP A 205 1.74 4.48 6.08
C ASP A 205 0.34 3.85 6.15
N ILE A 206 -0.65 4.56 6.73
CA ILE A 206 -2.03 4.06 6.77
C ILE A 206 -2.64 3.90 5.36
N MET A 207 -2.29 4.77 4.41
CA MET A 207 -2.69 4.61 3.01
C MET A 207 -2.00 3.44 2.34
N TRP A 208 -0.72 3.22 2.65
CA TRP A 208 0.04 2.09 2.15
C TRP A 208 -0.53 0.76 2.66
N HIS A 209 -0.76 0.64 3.97
CA HIS A 209 -1.46 -0.48 4.60
C HIS A 209 -2.82 -0.75 3.94
N SER A 210 -3.59 0.31 3.67
CA SER A 210 -4.90 0.20 3.00
C SER A 210 -4.77 -0.38 1.59
N HIS A 211 -3.78 0.07 0.82
CA HIS A 211 -3.55 -0.42 -0.55
C HIS A 211 -3.05 -1.87 -0.58
N MET A 212 -2.19 -2.27 0.37
CA MET A 212 -1.67 -3.64 0.49
C MET A 212 -2.78 -4.68 0.79
N ARG A 213 -3.99 -4.26 1.18
CA ARG A 213 -5.15 -5.16 1.30
C ARG A 213 -5.61 -5.73 -0.05
N ARG A 214 -5.23 -5.10 -1.17
CA ARG A 214 -5.39 -5.60 -2.54
C ARG A 214 -4.02 -5.93 -3.14
N PRO A 215 -3.33 -6.98 -2.66
CA PRO A 215 -1.94 -7.28 -3.00
C PRO A 215 -1.68 -7.40 -4.51
N ALA A 216 -2.59 -7.96 -5.31
CA ALA A 216 -2.40 -8.03 -6.77
C ALA A 216 -2.39 -6.63 -7.41
N HIS A 217 -3.33 -5.78 -7.02
CA HIS A 217 -3.36 -4.38 -7.47
C HIS A 217 -2.14 -3.59 -6.96
N TYR A 218 -1.76 -3.77 -5.69
CA TYR A 218 -0.58 -3.14 -5.10
C TYR A 218 0.70 -3.51 -5.86
N HIS A 219 0.89 -4.78 -6.20
CA HIS A 219 2.05 -5.25 -6.98
C HIS A 219 2.14 -4.59 -8.34
N ILE A 220 1.03 -4.48 -9.05
CA ILE A 220 0.97 -3.83 -10.37
C ILE A 220 1.32 -2.34 -10.24
N VAL A 221 0.68 -1.64 -9.30
CA VAL A 221 0.89 -0.21 -9.10
C VAL A 221 2.30 0.08 -8.61
N SER A 222 2.83 -0.68 -7.64
CA SER A 222 4.20 -0.53 -7.15
C SER A 222 5.21 -0.66 -8.28
N LYS A 223 5.10 -1.72 -9.10
CA LYS A 223 5.96 -1.90 -10.28
C LYS A 223 5.82 -0.73 -11.27
N ALA A 224 4.59 -0.27 -11.50
CA ALA A 224 4.33 0.86 -12.38
C ALA A 224 4.82 2.21 -11.81
N LEU A 225 5.01 2.33 -10.50
CA LEU A 225 5.41 3.58 -9.83
C LEU A 225 6.91 3.70 -9.56
N CYS A 226 7.52 2.63 -9.02
CA CYS A 226 8.93 2.62 -8.62
C CYS A 226 9.76 1.52 -9.28
N GLY A 227 9.16 0.71 -10.17
CA GLY A 227 9.88 -0.32 -10.95
C GLY A 227 10.08 -1.66 -10.22
N PHE A 228 9.62 -1.79 -8.98
CA PHE A 228 9.68 -3.02 -8.19
C PHE A 228 8.50 -3.10 -7.22
N ILE A 229 8.34 -4.24 -6.54
CA ILE A 229 7.40 -4.36 -5.42
C ILE A 229 8.12 -3.78 -4.21
N LEU A 230 7.68 -2.61 -3.73
CA LEU A 230 8.22 -2.02 -2.52
C LEU A 230 7.77 -2.88 -1.34
N ASP A 231 8.72 -3.40 -0.57
CA ASP A 231 8.38 -4.19 0.61
C ASP A 231 8.04 -3.28 1.79
N HIS A 232 7.27 -3.79 2.74
CA HIS A 232 6.95 -3.10 3.98
C HIS A 232 7.52 -3.93 5.13
N ASP A 233 8.73 -3.56 5.54
CA ASP A 233 9.46 -4.22 6.63
C ASP A 233 9.18 -3.48 7.93
N ASP A 234 8.39 -4.09 8.80
CA ASP A 234 8.01 -3.54 10.11
C ASP A 234 8.94 -3.99 11.24
N ALA A 235 10.02 -4.72 10.95
CA ALA A 235 10.98 -5.24 11.93
C ALA A 235 12.23 -4.35 12.15
N ILE A 236 12.26 -3.17 11.54
CA ILE A 236 13.42 -2.26 11.58
C ILE A 236 13.48 -1.51 12.91
N GLU A 237 14.68 -1.44 13.50
CA GLU A 237 14.95 -0.71 14.76
C GLU A 237 14.70 0.81 14.64
N GLU A 238 14.21 1.43 15.73
CA GLU A 238 13.75 2.82 15.75
C GLU A 238 14.84 3.86 15.39
N ASN A 239 16.09 3.63 15.81
CA ASN A 239 17.24 4.47 15.47
C ASN A 239 17.59 4.44 13.97
N ILE A 240 17.37 3.31 13.31
CA ILE A 240 17.54 3.18 11.86
C ILE A 240 16.40 3.94 11.16
N LEU A 241 15.18 3.85 11.70
CA LEU A 241 14.02 4.57 11.17
C LEU A 241 14.18 6.09 11.26
N SER A 242 14.69 6.65 12.37
CA SER A 242 14.85 8.09 12.52
C SER A 242 15.81 8.69 11.48
N ASN A 243 16.98 8.08 11.29
CA ASN A 243 17.98 8.53 10.31
C ASN A 243 17.46 8.42 8.87
N ASN A 244 16.72 7.36 8.55
CA ASN A 244 16.16 7.18 7.21
C ASN A 244 14.91 8.05 6.97
N TYR A 245 14.19 8.43 8.03
CA TYR A 245 13.11 9.42 7.94
C TYR A 245 13.64 10.79 7.50
N GLU A 246 14.74 11.26 8.08
CA GLU A 246 15.37 12.52 7.68
C GLU A 246 15.81 12.50 6.21
N LYS A 247 16.44 11.42 5.78
CA LYS A 247 16.83 11.22 4.37
C LYS A 247 15.62 11.19 3.43
N THR A 248 14.52 10.57 3.86
CA THR A 248 13.26 10.54 3.10
C THR A 248 12.66 11.95 3.00
N ALA A 249 12.67 12.70 4.10
CA ALA A 249 12.17 14.06 4.18
C ALA A 249 12.98 15.03 3.31
N GLU A 250 14.32 14.92 3.33
CA GLU A 250 15.20 15.71 2.48
C GLU A 250 14.93 15.42 1.01
N ARG A 251 14.84 14.13 0.64
CA ARG A 251 14.52 13.73 -0.73
C ARG A 251 13.16 14.25 -1.17
N TRP A 252 12.15 14.17 -0.31
CA TRP A 252 10.84 14.74 -0.57
C TRP A 252 10.94 16.25 -0.83
N LYS A 253 11.67 17.00 0.01
CA LYS A 253 11.85 18.44 -0.15
C LYS A 253 12.53 18.78 -1.48
N GLN A 254 13.59 18.06 -1.83
CA GLN A 254 14.28 18.22 -3.11
C GLN A 254 13.39 17.88 -4.32
N THR A 255 12.51 16.88 -4.17
CA THR A 255 11.66 16.36 -5.26
C THR A 255 10.40 17.20 -5.50
N TYR A 256 9.79 17.69 -4.42
CA TYR A 256 8.44 18.28 -4.42
C TYR A 256 8.38 19.72 -3.89
N ASN A 257 9.51 20.27 -3.43
CA ASN A 257 9.64 21.62 -2.90
C ASN A 257 8.60 21.96 -1.81
N THR A 258 8.28 20.99 -0.95
CA THR A 258 7.37 21.13 0.19
C THR A 258 7.89 20.31 1.36
N ASP A 259 7.44 20.59 2.58
CA ASP A 259 7.87 19.81 3.74
C ASP A 259 7.28 18.40 3.67
N TYR A 260 7.94 17.44 4.34
CA TYR A 260 7.58 16.04 4.18
C TYR A 260 6.14 15.75 4.61
N GLY A 261 5.37 15.11 3.73
CA GLY A 261 3.95 14.80 3.95
C GLY A 261 3.01 16.00 3.84
N ARG A 262 3.50 17.21 3.55
CA ARG A 262 2.64 18.36 3.24
C ARG A 262 2.11 18.29 1.82
N ASN A 263 1.06 19.09 1.58
CA ASN A 263 0.49 19.27 0.24
C ASN A 263 1.56 19.60 -0.78
N ILE A 264 1.55 18.86 -1.89
CA ILE A 264 2.42 19.08 -3.03
C ILE A 264 1.63 19.89 -4.07
N ASP A 265 2.19 21.03 -4.49
CA ASP A 265 1.66 21.76 -5.65
C ASP A 265 1.80 20.88 -6.90
N ARG A 266 0.73 20.77 -7.70
CA ARG A 266 0.72 20.01 -8.94
C ARG A 266 1.87 20.40 -9.88
N LYS A 267 2.23 21.68 -9.93
CA LYS A 267 3.37 22.15 -10.73
C LYS A 267 4.68 21.48 -10.33
N ASN A 268 4.87 21.22 -9.04
CA ASN A 268 6.07 20.55 -8.53
C ASN A 268 6.08 19.05 -8.87
N ILE A 269 4.91 18.42 -9.01
CA ILE A 269 4.82 17.04 -9.49
C ILE A 269 5.27 16.96 -10.96
N GLU A 270 4.80 17.89 -11.78
CA GLU A 270 5.10 17.95 -13.22
C GLU A 270 6.57 18.33 -13.49
N ALA A 271 7.15 19.20 -12.66
CA ALA A 271 8.53 19.67 -12.77
C ALA A 271 9.58 18.76 -12.11
N SER A 272 9.16 17.75 -11.34
CA SER A 272 10.06 16.93 -10.53
C SER A 272 11.11 16.21 -11.40
N GLN A 273 12.39 16.29 -11.07
CA GLN A 273 13.47 15.60 -11.81
C GLN A 273 13.31 14.07 -11.77
N TYR A 274 12.58 13.58 -10.77
CA TYR A 274 12.16 12.19 -10.62
C TYR A 274 10.78 11.95 -11.23
N VAL A 275 10.47 12.60 -12.37
CA VAL A 275 9.60 11.99 -13.38
C VAL A 275 10.30 10.74 -13.95
N SER A 276 10.62 9.78 -13.07
CA SER A 276 10.40 8.37 -13.36
C SER A 276 9.07 8.28 -14.11
N SER A 277 8.99 7.38 -15.08
CA SER A 277 7.94 7.19 -16.08
C SER A 277 6.49 7.01 -15.56
N CYS A 278 6.14 7.55 -14.40
CA CYS A 278 5.30 6.90 -13.41
C CYS A 278 4.42 7.95 -12.69
N ALA A 279 3.13 7.94 -13.03
CA ALA A 279 1.93 8.53 -12.40
C ALA A 279 1.72 10.05 -12.27
N MET A 280 0.50 10.51 -12.48
CA MET A 280 -0.11 11.76 -12.05
C MET A 280 -1.38 11.41 -11.29
N VAL A 281 -1.61 11.99 -10.11
CA VAL A 281 -2.90 11.83 -9.43
C VAL A 281 -3.86 12.84 -10.02
N PHE A 282 -4.90 12.36 -10.71
CA PHE A 282 -5.95 13.22 -11.24
C PHE A 282 -7.04 13.41 -10.17
N VAL A 283 -7.06 14.61 -9.60
CA VAL A 283 -8.19 15.09 -8.79
C VAL A 283 -9.15 15.80 -9.73
N PRO A 284 -10.36 15.27 -9.99
CA PRO A 284 -11.35 16.01 -10.76
C PRO A 284 -11.72 17.28 -9.98
N ILE A 285 -11.48 18.44 -10.59
CA ILE A 285 -11.79 19.74 -10.02
C ILE A 285 -13.31 19.83 -9.86
N PHE A 286 -13.82 19.58 -8.66
CA PHE A 286 -15.14 20.07 -8.27
C PHE A 286 -14.93 21.46 -7.69
N LEU A 287 -15.09 22.48 -8.53
CA LEU A 287 -15.14 23.87 -8.07
C LEU A 287 -16.19 23.97 -6.96
N ALA A 288 -15.74 24.13 -5.72
CA ALA A 288 -16.59 24.54 -4.62
C ALA A 288 -17.18 25.91 -4.98
N GLY A 289 -18.51 26.00 -4.97
CA GLY A 289 -19.26 27.09 -5.58
C GLY A 289 -18.81 28.48 -5.15
N SER A 290 -18.51 29.31 -6.16
CA SER A 290 -18.72 30.74 -6.04
C SER A 290 -20.22 30.99 -6.09
N ILE A 291 -20.77 31.44 -4.97
CA ILE A 291 -22.04 32.18 -4.93
C ILE A 291 -21.83 33.42 -5.80
N VAL A 292 -22.41 33.42 -7.00
CA VAL A 292 -22.71 34.67 -7.70
C VAL A 292 -24.22 34.81 -7.78
N HIS A 293 -24.66 35.95 -7.27
CA HIS A 293 -26.03 36.38 -7.16
C HIS A 293 -26.72 36.40 -8.53
N SER A 294 -28.01 36.12 -8.47
CA SER A 294 -28.98 36.23 -9.56
C SER A 294 -29.03 37.63 -10.16
N SER A 295 -29.03 37.72 -11.48
CA SER A 295 -29.78 38.73 -12.22
C SER A 295 -30.26 38.17 -13.56
N CYS A 296 -31.43 38.68 -13.93
CA CYS A 296 -32.46 38.12 -14.77
C CYS A 296 -32.37 38.52 -16.25
N ALA A 297 -32.93 37.64 -17.09
CA ALA A 297 -33.74 37.88 -18.30
C ALA A 297 -33.19 38.72 -19.48
N ALA A 298 -33.07 38.07 -20.64
CA ALA A 298 -33.71 38.44 -21.94
C ALA A 298 -33.26 37.41 -23.02
N VAL A 299 -34.13 36.50 -23.48
CA VAL A 299 -34.94 36.56 -24.72
C VAL A 299 -34.12 36.64 -26.03
N GLY A 300 -34.28 35.63 -26.90
CA GLY A 300 -34.36 35.84 -28.36
C GLY A 300 -33.57 34.90 -29.28
N GLY A 301 -34.30 33.98 -29.95
CA GLY A 301 -34.04 33.40 -31.29
C GLY A 301 -32.83 32.47 -31.46
N GLY A 302 -32.86 31.35 -32.18
CA GLY A 302 -33.79 30.83 -33.19
C GLY A 302 -32.97 30.30 -34.38
N CYS A 303 -33.27 29.05 -34.81
CA CYS A 303 -33.01 28.38 -36.11
C CYS A 303 -31.54 28.32 -36.63
N ASP A 304 -31.09 27.46 -37.54
CA ASP A 304 -31.48 26.17 -38.13
C ASP A 304 -30.27 25.72 -38.98
N SER A 305 -30.28 24.45 -39.36
CA SER A 305 -29.73 23.90 -40.62
C SER A 305 -28.30 23.31 -40.70
N ILE A 306 -28.36 22.13 -41.32
CA ILE A 306 -27.39 21.15 -41.80
C ILE A 306 -26.89 21.52 -43.21
N CYS A 307 -25.61 21.22 -43.50
CA CYS A 307 -25.10 20.70 -44.78
C CYS A 307 -23.63 20.23 -44.54
N GLY A 308 -23.07 19.13 -45.08
CA GLY A 308 -23.50 18.20 -46.13
C GLY A 308 -22.53 18.23 -47.32
N GLY A 309 -21.61 17.25 -47.40
CA GLY A 309 -20.79 16.89 -48.58
C GLY A 309 -19.40 17.56 -48.66
N GLY A 310 -18.31 16.94 -49.11
CA GLY A 310 -18.05 15.64 -49.76
C GLY A 310 -16.96 15.81 -50.84
N GLY A 311 -15.98 14.91 -50.93
CA GLY A 311 -15.32 14.54 -52.21
C GLY A 311 -13.80 14.77 -52.41
N GLY A 312 -13.08 13.67 -52.66
CA GLY A 312 -11.93 13.50 -53.59
C GLY A 312 -10.54 13.97 -53.12
N GLY A 313 -9.39 13.32 -53.37
CA GLY A 313 -9.02 12.14 -54.18
C GLY A 313 -7.55 12.26 -54.64
N GLY A 314 -6.81 11.14 -54.68
CA GLY A 314 -5.48 10.96 -55.34
C GLY A 314 -4.24 11.35 -54.52
N GLY A 315 -3.09 10.67 -54.53
CA GLY A 315 -2.59 9.50 -55.26
C GLY A 315 -1.04 9.56 -55.34
N CYS A 316 -0.37 8.39 -55.28
CA CYS A 316 1.00 8.08 -55.76
C CYS A 316 2.21 8.67 -54.98
N SER A 317 3.44 8.14 -55.02
CA SER A 317 4.10 6.81 -55.03
C SER A 317 5.63 7.06 -55.15
N GLY A 318 6.47 6.14 -54.66
CA GLY A 318 7.92 6.05 -54.93
C GLY A 318 8.83 6.81 -53.94
N GLY A 319 10.01 6.32 -53.51
CA GLY A 319 10.80 5.12 -53.83
C GLY A 319 12.24 5.29 -53.28
N GLY A 320 12.94 4.17 -53.05
CA GLY A 320 14.41 4.07 -52.81
C GLY A 320 14.90 4.39 -51.38
N GLY A 321 15.88 3.73 -50.77
CA GLY A 321 16.86 2.70 -51.18
C GLY A 321 18.11 2.78 -50.28
N GLY A 322 18.77 1.65 -50.00
CA GLY A 322 20.08 1.51 -49.30
C GLY A 322 19.96 1.10 -47.82
N GLY A 323 20.45 -0.05 -47.30
CA GLY A 323 21.74 -0.74 -47.51
C GLY A 323 22.83 0.03 -46.76
N CYS A 324 23.66 -0.44 -45.82
CA CYS A 324 24.33 -1.71 -45.45
C CYS A 324 24.67 -1.60 -43.93
N GLY A 325 25.08 -2.58 -43.11
CA GLY A 325 25.89 -3.79 -43.29
C GLY A 325 27.14 -3.73 -42.36
N GLY A 326 27.38 -4.80 -41.57
CA GLY A 326 28.61 -5.08 -40.80
C GLY A 326 28.43 -4.98 -39.27
N GLY A 327 28.64 -5.98 -38.41
CA GLY A 327 29.44 -7.21 -38.52
C GLY A 327 30.76 -7.03 -37.75
N GLY A 328 31.04 -7.84 -36.72
CA GLY A 328 32.38 -7.91 -36.12
C GLY A 328 32.43 -8.38 -34.66
N ASP A 329 32.84 -9.63 -34.49
CA ASP A 329 33.17 -10.34 -33.25
C ASP A 329 34.44 -9.84 -32.52
N GLY A 330 34.62 -10.34 -31.29
CA GLY A 330 35.89 -10.40 -30.55
C GLY A 330 35.66 -10.20 -29.05
N GLY A 331 35.91 -11.13 -28.14
CA GLY A 331 37.05 -12.04 -28.03
C GLY A 331 37.74 -11.72 -26.69
N GLY A 332 37.72 -12.66 -25.75
CA GLY A 332 38.12 -12.44 -24.35
C GLY A 332 39.61 -12.44 -24.06
N VAL A 333 39.93 -12.00 -22.84
CA VAL A 333 41.11 -12.28 -21.98
C VAL A 333 40.76 -11.61 -20.63
N GLY A 334 40.93 -12.16 -19.43
CA GLY A 334 42.01 -12.99 -18.90
C GLY A 334 42.74 -12.18 -17.83
N GLY A 335 42.79 -12.66 -16.58
CA GLY A 335 43.70 -12.12 -15.56
C GLY A 335 43.16 -12.15 -14.13
N GLY A 336 43.55 -13.16 -13.36
CA GLY A 336 43.46 -13.16 -11.89
C GLY A 336 44.75 -12.67 -11.23
N CYS A 337 44.65 -12.28 -9.96
CA CYS A 337 45.66 -12.14 -8.89
C CYS A 337 44.83 -11.97 -7.59
N GLY A 338 45.06 -12.54 -6.40
CA GLY A 338 46.24 -13.14 -5.80
C GLY A 338 46.64 -12.37 -4.52
N GLY A 339 46.52 -13.00 -3.33
CA GLY A 339 47.15 -12.61 -2.05
C GLY A 339 46.45 -11.51 -1.24
N GLY A 340 46.43 -11.47 0.10
CA GLY A 340 47.16 -12.20 1.14
C GLY A 340 47.47 -11.25 2.32
N GLY A 341 47.39 -11.75 3.56
CA GLY A 341 47.90 -11.10 4.79
C GLY A 341 46.89 -10.18 5.52
N GLY A 342 46.63 -10.27 6.83
CA GLY A 342 47.28 -10.98 7.92
C GLY A 342 48.17 -10.07 8.78
N CYS A 343 47.59 -9.41 9.79
CA CYS A 343 48.23 -8.91 11.03
C CYS A 343 47.09 -8.35 11.94
N GLY A 344 46.92 -8.78 13.19
CA GLY A 344 47.84 -8.63 14.33
C GLY A 344 47.41 -7.36 15.08
N GLY A 345 46.75 -7.43 16.24
CA GLY A 345 47.33 -7.70 17.56
C GLY A 345 47.04 -6.47 18.43
N GLY A 346 46.33 -6.61 19.56
CA GLY A 346 46.94 -6.56 20.89
C GLY A 346 46.20 -5.52 21.74
N GLY A 347 45.61 -5.94 22.88
CA GLY A 347 46.03 -5.50 24.21
C GLY A 347 45.37 -4.19 24.62
N GLY A 348 44.71 -4.00 25.76
CA GLY A 348 44.70 -4.68 27.04
C GLY A 348 44.40 -3.62 28.12
N CYS A 349 44.01 -4.08 29.32
CA CYS A 349 43.96 -3.32 30.58
C CYS A 349 42.83 -2.27 30.69
N GLY A 350 42.11 -2.08 31.80
CA GLY A 350 42.25 -2.55 33.18
C GLY A 350 41.56 -1.53 34.12
N GLY A 351 41.19 -1.98 35.33
CA GLY A 351 40.78 -1.13 36.48
C GLY A 351 39.30 -0.74 36.46
N GLY A 352 38.47 -1.15 37.43
CA GLY A 352 38.58 -0.84 38.86
C GLY A 352 37.54 0.25 39.15
N GLY A 353 36.40 -0.05 39.79
CA GLY A 353 36.25 -0.21 41.23
C GLY A 353 35.47 1.00 41.77
N GLY A 354 34.62 0.80 42.79
CA GLY A 354 34.13 1.94 43.59
C GLY A 354 32.66 1.92 43.94
N CYS A 355 32.41 1.68 45.23
CA CYS A 355 31.16 1.69 45.97
C CYS A 355 30.57 3.09 46.20
N GLY A 356 29.32 3.12 46.71
CA GLY A 356 28.73 4.22 47.47
C GLY A 356 27.58 4.91 46.72
N GLY A 357 26.37 5.12 47.24
CA GLY A 357 25.92 5.19 48.63
C GLY A 357 25.14 6.50 48.82
N GLY A 358 23.90 6.42 49.33
CA GLY A 358 23.05 7.57 49.72
C GLY A 358 22.40 8.28 48.53
N GLY A 359 21.16 8.77 48.59
CA GLY A 359 20.25 9.05 49.68
C GLY A 359 19.27 10.13 49.18
N CYS A 360 18.17 10.27 49.92
CA CYS A 360 16.98 11.11 49.67
C CYS A 360 15.92 10.50 48.73
#